data_AF-A0A7C5R354-F1
#
_entry.id   AF-A0A7C5R354-F1
#
_cell.length_a   1.000
_cell.length_b   1.000
_cell.length_c   1.000
_cell.angle_alpha   90.00
_cell.angle_beta   90.00
_cell.angle_gamma   90.00
#
_symmetry.space_group_name_H-M   'P 1'
#
loop_
_entity.id
_entity.type
_entity.pdbx_description
1 polymer ?
#
loop_
_entity_poly.entity_id
_entity_poly.type
_entity_poly.pdbx_seq_one_letter_code
_entity_poly.pdbx_strand_id
1 'polypeptide(L)'
;SGEYGTALIDGRDCAFLIFEKNGVAKCGIEKAWEAGVVDFRKPVSCHLYPIRVVKNDKTGFEAINYDRWDICSAACKAGSKAKLPVYRFVKDALVRKYGTAFYEELDALAKTMSAGTDE
;
A
#
# COMPACT_ATOMS: atom_id res chain seq x y z
N SER A 1 -5.42 23.79 -2.87
CA SER A 1 -4.61 22.56 -2.85
C SER A 1 -4.95 21.77 -4.10
N GLY A 2 -4.01 21.63 -5.03
CA GLY A 2 -4.19 20.75 -6.19
C GLY A 2 -3.76 19.34 -5.81
N GLU A 3 -4.64 18.58 -5.18
CA GLU A 3 -4.37 17.16 -4.94
C GLU A 3 -4.56 16.40 -6.24
N TYR A 4 -3.45 15.92 -6.80
CA TYR A 4 -3.47 15.07 -7.99
C TYR A 4 -3.89 13.65 -7.60
N GLY A 5 -5.16 13.32 -7.84
CA GLY A 5 -5.70 11.98 -7.72
C GLY A 5 -6.07 11.41 -9.09
N THR A 6 -6.26 10.09 -9.15
CA THR A 6 -6.91 9.49 -10.33
C THR A 6 -8.36 9.94 -10.39
N ALA A 7 -8.88 10.17 -11.61
CA ALA A 7 -10.30 10.46 -11.79
C ALA A 7 -11.17 9.38 -11.13
N LEU A 8 -12.29 9.82 -10.54
CA LEU A 8 -13.29 8.93 -9.96
C LEU A 8 -14.50 8.85 -10.88
N ILE A 9 -15.05 7.66 -11.07
CA ILE A 9 -16.33 7.44 -11.75
C ILE A 9 -17.44 7.72 -10.74
N ASP A 10 -18.25 8.75 -11.01
CA ASP A 10 -19.34 9.20 -10.15
C ASP A 10 -18.94 9.44 -8.68
N GLY A 11 -17.69 9.87 -8.43
CA GLY A 11 -17.16 10.10 -7.09
C GLY A 11 -16.97 8.83 -6.24
N ARG A 12 -17.04 7.64 -6.85
CA ARG A 12 -16.88 6.36 -6.16
C ARG A 12 -15.59 5.65 -6.57
N ASP A 13 -15.62 4.93 -7.68
CA ASP A 13 -14.53 4.05 -8.08
C ASP A 13 -13.42 4.82 -8.78
N CYS A 14 -12.17 4.44 -8.56
CA CYS A 14 -11.06 4.90 -9.39
C CYS A 14 -11.33 4.53 -10.86
N ALA A 15 -11.07 5.44 -11.80
CA ALA A 15 -11.26 5.21 -13.23
C ALA A 15 -10.47 4.01 -13.81
N PHE A 16 -9.49 3.49 -13.07
CA PHE A 16 -8.71 2.30 -13.43
C PHE A 16 -9.13 1.05 -12.65
N LEU A 17 -10.20 1.10 -11.86
CA LEU A 17 -10.71 -0.06 -11.15
C LEU A 17 -11.42 -1.01 -12.13
N ILE A 18 -11.10 -2.29 -12.04
CA ILE A 18 -11.77 -3.36 -12.75
C ILE A 18 -12.19 -4.45 -11.77
N PHE A 19 -13.22 -5.21 -12.13
CA PHE A 19 -13.64 -6.38 -11.36
C PHE A 19 -13.24 -7.66 -12.10
N GLU A 20 -12.57 -8.57 -11.39
CA GLU A 20 -12.35 -9.93 -11.87
C GLU A 20 -13.66 -10.74 -11.84
N LYS A 21 -13.70 -11.89 -12.53
CA LYS A 21 -14.91 -12.73 -12.63
C LYS A 21 -15.48 -13.18 -11.27
N ASN A 22 -14.62 -13.26 -10.25
CA ASN A 22 -14.98 -13.62 -8.88
C ASN A 22 -15.43 -12.41 -8.04
N GLY A 23 -15.59 -11.23 -8.64
CA GLY A 23 -15.99 -9.99 -7.96
C GLY A 23 -14.86 -9.27 -7.23
N VAL A 24 -13.60 -9.72 -7.34
CA VAL A 24 -12.46 -9.03 -6.70
C VAL A 24 -12.11 -7.78 -7.49
N ALA A 25 -12.10 -6.64 -6.81
CA ALA A 25 -11.63 -5.37 -7.37
C ALA A 25 -10.11 -5.38 -7.54
N LYS A 26 -9.63 -4.96 -8.71
CA LYS A 26 -8.21 -4.84 -9.08
C LYS A 26 -7.97 -3.52 -9.81
N CYS A 27 -6.71 -3.10 -9.83
CA CYS A 27 -6.27 -1.99 -10.67
C CYS A 27 -5.96 -2.54 -12.07
N GLY A 28 -6.62 -2.01 -13.10
CA GLY A 28 -6.42 -2.43 -14.49
C GLY A 28 -5.00 -2.18 -15.01
N ILE A 29 -4.34 -1.10 -14.56
CA ILE A 29 -2.93 -0.83 -14.89
C ILE A 29 -2.03 -1.96 -14.36
N GLU A 30 -2.25 -2.40 -13.12
CA GLU A 30 -1.49 -3.51 -12.55
C GLU A 30 -1.71 -4.80 -13.31
N LYS A 31 -2.97 -5.10 -13.65
CA LYS A 31 -3.32 -6.31 -14.38
C LYS A 31 -2.70 -6.32 -15.79
N ALA A 32 -2.66 -5.17 -16.46
CA ALA A 32 -2.01 -5.03 -17.76
C ALA A 32 -0.49 -5.22 -17.66
N TRP A 33 0.13 -4.70 -16.60
CA TRP A 33 1.56 -4.89 -16.32
C TRP A 33 1.88 -6.35 -15.98
N GLU A 34 1.09 -6.99 -15.09
CA GLU A 34 1.20 -8.42 -14.76
C GLU A 34 1.08 -9.31 -16.02
N ALA A 35 0.31 -8.86 -17.02
CA ALA A 35 0.13 -9.56 -18.29
C ALA A 35 1.18 -9.21 -19.36
N GLY A 36 2.14 -8.31 -19.07
CA GLY A 36 3.16 -7.86 -20.03
C GLY A 36 2.62 -7.00 -21.17
N VAL A 37 1.41 -6.46 -21.05
CA VAL A 37 0.78 -5.59 -22.07
C VAL A 37 1.33 -4.16 -22.01
N VAL A 38 1.77 -3.72 -20.82
CA VAL A 38 2.39 -2.42 -20.59
C VAL A 38 3.61 -2.58 -19.70
N ASP A 39 4.65 -1.77 -19.93
CA ASP A 39 5.87 -1.76 -19.10
C ASP A 39 5.68 -0.98 -17.80
N PHE A 40 4.57 -0.25 -17.67
CA PHE A 40 4.27 0.58 -16.51
C PHE A 40 3.39 -0.14 -15.48
N ARG A 41 4.01 -0.48 -14.35
CA ARG A 41 3.30 -0.95 -13.14
C ARG A 41 2.53 0.21 -12.49
N LYS A 42 1.44 -0.08 -11.75
CA LYS A 42 0.63 0.96 -11.07
C LYS A 42 1.49 2.00 -10.32
N PRO A 43 1.01 3.25 -10.14
CA PRO A 43 1.76 4.26 -9.41
C PRO A 43 2.19 3.77 -8.01
N VAL A 44 3.40 4.13 -7.60
CA VAL A 44 3.99 3.69 -6.32
C VAL A 44 3.08 4.06 -5.13
N SER A 45 2.42 5.23 -5.18
CA SER A 45 1.46 5.66 -4.17
C SER A 45 0.23 4.73 -4.07
N CYS A 46 -0.29 4.25 -5.19
CA CYS A 46 -1.38 3.26 -5.22
C CYS A 46 -0.89 1.88 -4.74
N HIS A 47 0.36 1.52 -5.02
CA HIS A 47 0.93 0.24 -4.61
C HIS A 47 1.18 0.19 -3.09
N LEU A 48 1.57 1.31 -2.49
CA LEU A 48 1.83 1.44 -1.05
C LEU A 48 0.55 1.43 -0.21
N TYR A 49 -0.61 1.70 -0.80
CA TYR A 49 -1.87 1.81 -0.05
C TYR A 49 -2.16 0.53 0.76
N PRO A 50 -2.44 0.61 2.07
CA PRO A 50 -2.89 1.78 2.83
C PRO A 50 -1.79 2.64 3.49
N ILE A 51 -0.52 2.48 3.11
CA ILE A 51 0.56 3.38 3.53
C ILE A 51 0.61 4.62 2.62
N ARG A 52 0.70 5.80 3.24
CA ARG A 52 0.85 7.12 2.61
C ARG A 52 2.19 7.72 3.00
N VAL A 53 2.82 8.39 2.04
CA VAL A 53 4.11 9.05 2.25
C VAL A 53 3.90 10.56 2.13
N VAL A 54 4.24 11.29 3.18
CA VAL A 54 4.22 12.75 3.22
C VAL A 54 5.65 13.24 3.24
N LYS A 55 6.06 14.00 2.21
CA LYS A 55 7.41 14.54 2.10
C LYS A 55 7.44 15.97 2.62
N ASN A 56 8.44 16.28 3.43
CA ASN A 56 8.80 17.64 3.77
C ASN A 56 9.91 18.11 2.81
N ASP A 57 9.56 18.96 1.85
CA ASP A 57 10.50 19.42 0.82
C ASP A 57 11.63 20.30 1.38
N LYS A 58 11.46 20.87 2.58
CA LYS A 58 12.50 21.70 3.22
C LYS A 58 13.57 20.85 3.90
N THR A 59 13.19 19.74 4.53
CA THR A 59 14.11 18.88 5.28
C THR A 59 14.51 17.62 4.53
N GLY A 60 13.80 17.26 3.45
CA GLY A 60 13.95 16.01 2.74
C GLY A 60 13.36 14.79 3.47
N PHE A 61 12.75 15.00 4.64
CA PHE A 61 12.18 13.92 5.44
C PHE A 61 10.90 13.36 4.82
N GLU A 62 10.74 12.05 4.81
CA GLU A 62 9.50 11.36 4.43
C GLU A 62 8.84 10.71 5.65
N ALA A 63 7.60 11.10 5.95
CA ALA A 63 6.77 10.46 6.95
C ALA A 63 5.94 9.34 6.30
N ILE A 64 6.08 8.12 6.80
CA ILE A 64 5.38 6.93 6.32
C ILE A 64 4.22 6.64 7.29
N ASN A 65 2.99 6.87 6.84
CA ASN A 65 1.79 6.84 7.67
C ASN A 65 0.82 5.76 7.20
N TYR A 66 0.18 5.07 8.14
CA TYR A 66 -0.95 4.19 7.82
C TYR A 66 -2.24 5.01 7.76
N ASP A 67 -2.89 5.01 6.59
CA ASP A 67 -4.15 5.68 6.33
C ASP A 67 -5.34 4.87 6.90
N ARG A 68 -6.09 5.49 7.81
CA ARG A 68 -7.16 4.82 8.59
C ARG A 68 -8.51 5.45 8.31
N TRP A 69 -9.43 4.62 7.85
CA TRP A 69 -10.83 4.96 7.59
C TRP A 69 -11.70 3.70 7.60
N ASP A 70 -13.00 3.91 7.51
CA ASP A 70 -14.06 2.92 7.73
C ASP A 70 -14.04 1.74 6.74
N ILE A 71 -13.68 1.98 5.47
CA ILE A 71 -13.63 0.93 4.45
C ILE A 71 -12.51 -0.11 4.71
N CYS A 72 -11.53 0.20 5.57
CA CYS A 72 -10.46 -0.74 5.93
C CYS A 72 -10.92 -1.84 6.90
N SER A 73 -12.11 -1.75 7.49
CA SER A 73 -12.58 -2.65 8.55
C SER A 73 -12.52 -4.14 8.17
N ALA A 74 -12.96 -4.49 6.95
CA ALA A 74 -12.90 -5.86 6.44
C ALA A 74 -11.44 -6.36 6.29
N ALA A 75 -10.55 -5.53 5.76
CA ALA A 75 -9.13 -5.84 5.59
C ALA A 75 -8.43 -6.00 6.95
N CYS A 76 -8.73 -5.13 7.91
CA CYS A 76 -8.20 -5.22 9.28
C CYS A 76 -8.60 -6.54 9.97
N LYS A 77 -9.86 -6.97 9.81
CA LYS A 77 -10.34 -8.25 10.36
C LYS A 77 -9.60 -9.44 9.73
N ALA A 78 -9.42 -9.43 8.41
CA ALA A 78 -8.67 -10.46 7.70
C ALA A 78 -7.20 -10.50 8.11
N GLY A 79 -6.53 -9.33 8.17
CA GLY A 79 -5.14 -9.18 8.58
C GLY A 79 -4.90 -9.65 10.02
N SER A 80 -5.80 -9.31 10.95
CA SER A 80 -5.74 -9.78 12.34
C SER A 80 -5.84 -11.30 12.43
N LYS A 81 -6.82 -11.91 11.71
CA LYS A 81 -6.94 -13.38 11.64
C LYS A 81 -5.69 -14.04 11.05
N ALA A 82 -5.08 -13.41 10.06
CA ALA A 82 -3.86 -13.90 9.41
C ALA A 82 -2.57 -13.56 10.19
N LYS A 83 -2.66 -12.82 11.30
CA LYS A 83 -1.51 -12.25 12.03
C LYS A 83 -0.53 -11.51 11.09
N LEU A 84 -1.07 -10.81 10.09
CA LEU A 84 -0.32 -10.13 9.04
C LEU A 84 -0.25 -8.62 9.33
N PRO A 85 0.91 -8.08 9.74
CA PRO A 85 1.08 -6.64 9.94
C PRO A 85 1.10 -5.89 8.61
N VAL A 86 0.67 -4.61 8.63
CA VAL A 86 0.48 -3.77 7.44
C VAL A 86 1.78 -3.64 6.61
N TYR A 87 2.92 -3.41 7.25
CA TYR A 87 4.20 -3.28 6.51
C TYR A 87 4.60 -4.55 5.75
N ARG A 88 4.19 -5.74 6.23
CA ARG A 88 4.40 -7.00 5.50
C ARG A 88 3.40 -7.16 4.35
N PHE A 89 2.15 -6.74 4.54
CA PHE A 89 1.15 -6.74 3.48
C PHE A 89 1.61 -5.92 2.26
N VAL A 90 2.27 -4.78 2.47
CA VAL A 90 2.80 -3.92 1.40
C VAL A 90 4.31 -4.10 1.14
N LYS A 91 4.88 -5.27 1.48
CA LYS A 91 6.32 -5.57 1.32
C LYS A 91 6.83 -5.19 -0.07
N ASP A 92 6.18 -5.67 -1.12
CA ASP A 92 6.60 -5.45 -2.50
C ASP A 92 6.61 -3.95 -2.87
N ALA A 93 5.64 -3.18 -2.35
CA ALA A 93 5.60 -1.74 -2.56
C ALA A 93 6.71 -0.99 -1.81
N LEU A 94 7.02 -1.41 -0.57
CA LEU A 94 8.12 -0.84 0.22
C LEU A 94 9.47 -1.15 -0.42
N VAL A 95 9.69 -2.39 -0.84
CA VAL A 95 10.91 -2.79 -1.55
C VAL A 95 11.05 -2.02 -2.87
N ARG A 96 9.96 -1.84 -3.63
CA ARG A 96 9.97 -1.06 -4.87
C ARG A 96 10.34 0.42 -4.64
N LYS A 97 9.87 1.05 -3.55
CA LYS A 97 10.14 2.48 -3.29
C LYS A 97 11.48 2.72 -2.59
N TYR A 98 11.82 1.90 -1.60
CA TYR A 98 12.93 2.14 -0.67
C TYR A 98 14.06 1.10 -0.73
N GLY A 99 13.86 0.02 -1.50
CA GLY A 99 14.83 -1.05 -1.64
C GLY A 99 14.70 -2.15 -0.57
N THR A 100 15.36 -3.27 -0.82
CA THR A 100 15.33 -4.46 0.04
C THR A 100 15.94 -4.19 1.42
N ALA A 101 17.08 -3.48 1.47
CA ALA A 101 17.78 -3.20 2.73
C ALA A 101 16.89 -2.45 3.73
N PHE A 102 16.14 -1.45 3.27
CA PHE A 102 15.19 -0.71 4.10
C PHE A 102 14.09 -1.63 4.67
N TYR A 103 13.54 -2.51 3.84
CA TYR A 103 12.49 -3.43 4.27
C TYR A 103 13.01 -4.43 5.31
N GLU A 104 14.22 -4.96 5.12
CA GLU A 104 14.85 -5.91 6.04
C GLU A 104 15.13 -5.28 7.40
N GLU A 105 15.62 -4.04 7.43
CA GLU A 105 15.81 -3.28 8.68
C GLU A 105 14.47 -3.06 9.40
N LEU A 106 13.43 -2.63 8.68
CA LEU A 106 12.09 -2.46 9.23
C LEU A 106 11.51 -3.76 9.80
N ASP A 107 11.64 -4.88 9.09
CA ASP A 107 11.15 -6.19 9.55
C ASP A 107 11.93 -6.71 10.76
N ALA A 108 13.24 -6.45 10.81
CA ALA A 108 14.07 -6.78 11.97
C ALA A 108 13.64 -5.99 13.22
N LEU A 109 13.48 -4.66 13.09
CA LEU A 109 13.02 -3.80 14.19
C LEU A 109 11.61 -4.18 14.66
N ALA A 110 10.69 -4.45 13.73
CA ALA A 110 9.34 -4.85 14.10
C ALA A 110 9.31 -6.18 14.87
N LYS A 111 10.20 -7.13 14.52
CA LYS A 111 10.32 -8.41 15.23
C LYS A 111 10.87 -8.24 16.64
N THR A 112 11.86 -7.38 16.85
CA THR A 112 12.43 -7.11 18.18
C THR A 112 11.43 -6.38 19.08
N MET A 113 10.66 -5.42 18.54
CA MET A 113 9.60 -4.74 19.28
C MET A 113 8.46 -5.67 19.69
N SER A 114 8.12 -6.66 18.86
CA SER A 114 7.08 -7.65 19.18
C SER A 114 7.50 -8.71 20.22
N ALA A 115 8.79 -8.82 20.53
CA ALA A 115 9.32 -9.77 21.50
C ALA A 115 9.38 -9.21 22.94
N GLY A 116 8.97 -7.96 23.15
CA GLY A 116 9.10 -7.25 24.43
C GLY A 116 7.79 -6.73 25.04
N THR A 117 6.64 -7.35 24.74
CA THR A 117 5.33 -6.92 25.26
C THR A 117 4.68 -7.94 26.21
N ASP A 118 5.48 -8.71 26.95
CA ASP A 118 5.03 -9.54 28.08
C ASP A 118 5.45 -8.89 29.43
N GLU A 119 5.15 -7.59 29.61
CA GLU A 119 5.19 -6.91 30.92
C GLU A 119 3.82 -6.27 31.24
#